data_AF-A0A919WJP3-F1
#
_entry.id   AF-A0A919WJP3-F1
#
_cell.length_a   1.000
_cell.length_b   1.000
_cell.length_c   1.000
_cell.angle_alpha   90.00
_cell.angle_beta   90.00
_cell.angle_gamma   90.00
#
_symmetry.space_group_name_H-M   'P 1'
#
loop_
_entity.id
_entity.type
_entity.pdbx_description
1 polymer ?
#
loop_
_entity_poly.entity_id
_entity_poly.type
_entity_poly.pdbx_seq_one_letter_code
_entity_poly.pdbx_strand_id
1 'polypeptide(L)'
;MAQWVDSLQTRRKKLDPYKELILSWLRHHPDMSSAQVEDWLKEKYKKLEVGESTVRDYVRRLRDKYKIVKESSPRDYEAIPDSPMGEQIQVDFGHTKQRTHDNKEIKLNFIAFVLSNSRYKYKEWLDRPFTTQDVIQAHENAFHWFNRIPGELVYDQDNLIVVSENGGDLILTKEFQQYKETRNLTLRVCRKADPESKGRIENVVGFIKHNFAKHRVFRNIDSWNEQGWEWLKGVLSGRLFP
;
A
#
# COMPACT_ATOMS: atom_id res chain seq x y z
N MET A 1 47.54 15.22 14.16
CA MET A 1 46.71 13.99 14.16
C MET A 1 45.35 14.19 14.81
N ALA A 2 45.22 14.93 15.93
CA ALA A 2 43.93 15.12 16.62
C ALA A 2 42.91 16.05 15.91
N GLN A 3 43.35 16.98 15.04
CA GLN A 3 42.44 17.92 14.35
C GLN A 3 41.69 17.32 13.13
N TRP A 4 42.11 16.17 12.60
CA TRP A 4 41.45 15.52 11.45
C TRP A 4 40.26 14.63 11.84
N VAL A 5 40.27 14.12 13.08
CA VAL A 5 39.21 13.24 13.59
C VAL A 5 37.97 14.05 14.00
N ASP A 6 38.17 15.29 14.44
CA ASP A 6 37.08 16.19 14.87
C ASP A 6 36.32 16.81 13.69
N SER A 7 36.99 16.98 12.53
CA SER A 7 36.33 17.44 11.29
C SER A 7 35.37 16.42 10.66
N LEU A 8 35.30 15.20 11.19
CA LEU A 8 34.38 14.15 10.73
C LEU A 8 33.04 14.14 11.49
N GLN A 9 32.89 14.91 12.57
CA GLN A 9 31.72 14.76 13.46
C GLN A 9 30.46 15.54 13.10
N THR A 10 30.45 16.40 12.08
CA THR A 10 29.19 17.07 11.66
C THR A 10 29.11 17.26 10.16
N ARG A 11 29.23 16.17 9.39
CA ARG A 11 28.70 16.19 8.02
C ARG A 11 27.20 16.40 8.11
N ARG A 12 26.73 17.63 7.81
CA ARG A 12 25.30 17.95 7.71
C ARG A 12 24.64 16.88 6.85
N LYS A 13 23.74 16.11 7.45
CA LYS A 13 23.02 15.05 6.75
C LYS A 13 21.97 15.73 5.89
N LYS A 14 21.68 15.13 4.73
CA LYS A 14 20.64 15.63 3.81
C LYS A 14 19.28 15.86 4.49
N LEU A 15 19.00 15.13 5.58
CA LEU A 15 17.75 15.21 6.33
C LEU A 15 17.77 16.17 7.53
N ASP A 16 18.91 16.77 7.87
CA ASP A 16 19.01 17.71 9.02
C ASP A 16 18.07 18.91 8.93
N PRO A 17 17.82 19.54 7.76
CA PRO A 17 16.83 20.60 7.64
C PRO A 17 15.39 20.18 8.00
N TYR A 18 15.08 18.88 7.90
CA TYR A 18 13.74 18.33 8.16
C TYR A 18 13.62 17.67 9.53
N LYS A 19 14.68 17.74 10.36
CA LYS A 19 14.79 17.05 11.65
C LYS A 19 13.61 17.30 12.58
N GLU A 20 13.27 18.56 12.83
CA GLU A 20 12.20 18.92 13.78
C GLU A 20 10.83 18.48 13.28
N LEU A 21 10.61 18.51 11.96
CA LEU A 21 9.39 18.00 11.34
C LEU A 21 9.27 16.48 11.51
N ILE A 22 10.32 15.73 11.18
CA ILE A 22 10.36 14.27 11.36
C ILE A 22 10.17 13.91 12.84
N LEU A 23 10.81 14.64 13.74
CA LEU A 23 10.67 14.42 15.18
C LEU A 23 9.25 14.70 15.67
N SER A 24 8.58 15.73 15.13
CA SER A 24 7.18 16.00 15.43
C SER A 24 6.29 14.82 15.03
N TRP A 25 6.48 14.23 13.84
CA TRP A 25 5.74 13.05 13.40
C TRP A 25 6.02 11.84 14.27
N LEU A 26 7.28 11.55 14.58
CA LEU A 26 7.64 10.40 15.42
C LEU A 26 7.14 10.53 16.87
N ARG A 27 6.96 11.75 17.38
CA ARG A 27 6.36 11.99 18.72
C ARG A 27 4.85 11.82 18.71
N HIS A 28 4.17 12.33 17.68
CA HIS A 28 2.71 12.15 17.54
C HIS A 28 2.35 10.71 17.15
N HIS A 29 3.24 10.03 16.43
CA HIS A 29 3.07 8.68 15.89
C HIS A 29 4.32 7.81 16.17
N PRO A 30 4.52 7.34 17.42
CA PRO A 30 5.70 6.54 17.81
C PRO A 30 5.88 5.25 17.01
N ASP A 31 4.83 4.73 16.39
CA ASP A 31 4.82 3.51 15.58
C ASP A 31 5.12 3.76 14.09
N MET A 32 5.30 5.02 13.67
CA MET A 32 5.51 5.40 12.27
C MET A 32 6.79 4.78 11.69
N SER A 33 6.66 4.14 10.52
CA SER A 33 7.77 3.48 9.84
C SER A 33 8.69 4.50 9.14
N SER A 34 9.95 4.12 8.89
CA SER A 34 10.87 4.97 8.12
C SER A 34 10.39 5.18 6.68
N ALA A 35 9.67 4.20 6.11
CA ALA A 35 9.03 4.33 4.79
C ALA A 35 7.92 5.39 4.82
N GLN A 36 7.05 5.38 5.85
CA GLN A 36 6.03 6.44 6.01
C GLN A 36 6.66 7.83 6.15
N VAL A 37 7.78 7.94 6.88
CA VAL A 37 8.52 9.21 7.00
C VAL A 37 9.07 9.65 5.64
N GLU A 38 9.63 8.73 4.85
CA GLU A 38 10.10 9.02 3.49
C GLU A 38 8.96 9.49 2.58
N ASP A 39 7.83 8.79 2.60
CA ASP A 39 6.65 9.11 1.81
C ASP A 39 6.13 10.52 2.15
N TRP A 40 5.95 10.82 3.44
CA TRP A 40 5.49 12.15 3.87
C TRP A 40 6.49 13.26 3.53
N LEU A 41 7.80 12.97 3.58
CA LEU A 41 8.83 13.91 3.14
C LEU A 41 8.75 14.18 1.64
N LYS A 42 8.60 13.14 0.81
CA LYS A 42 8.48 13.28 -0.65
C LYS A 42 7.18 13.97 -1.07
N GLU A 43 6.07 13.70 -0.38
CA GLU A 43 4.79 14.38 -0.60
C GLU A 43 4.89 15.88 -0.31
N LYS A 44 5.50 16.25 0.82
CA LYS A 44 5.63 17.65 1.24
C LYS A 44 6.75 18.39 0.49
N TYR A 45 7.80 17.69 0.08
CA TYR A 45 8.97 18.24 -0.58
C TYR A 45 9.29 17.45 -1.86
N LYS A 46 8.52 17.68 -2.92
CA LYS A 46 8.63 16.97 -4.22
C LYS A 46 10.02 16.99 -4.87
N LYS A 47 10.91 17.92 -4.47
CA LYS A 47 12.30 18.03 -4.97
C LYS A 47 13.34 17.30 -4.10
N LEU A 48 12.91 16.65 -3.02
CA LEU A 48 13.82 16.01 -2.07
C LEU A 48 14.25 14.63 -2.58
N GLU A 49 15.53 14.52 -2.97
CA GLU A 49 16.14 13.24 -3.35
C GLU A 49 16.89 12.60 -2.18
N VAL A 50 16.25 11.61 -1.56
CA VAL A 50 16.82 10.80 -0.48
C VAL A 50 16.56 9.33 -0.75
N GLY A 51 17.57 8.49 -0.50
CA GLY A 51 17.40 7.05 -0.60
C GLY A 51 16.81 6.46 0.68
N GLU A 52 16.09 5.34 0.53
CA GLU A 52 15.41 4.65 1.63
C GLU A 52 16.34 4.32 2.81
N SER A 53 17.55 3.83 2.52
CA SER A 53 18.59 3.55 3.53
C SER A 53 18.97 4.79 4.33
N THR A 54 19.02 5.95 3.68
CA THR A 54 19.34 7.23 4.34
C THR A 54 18.25 7.64 5.31
N VAL A 55 16.97 7.52 4.92
CA VAL A 55 15.84 7.84 5.79
C VAL A 55 15.76 6.86 6.95
N ARG A 56 15.90 5.57 6.69
CA ARG A 56 15.92 4.50 7.71
C ARG A 56 17.01 4.74 8.76
N ASP A 57 18.24 5.00 8.34
CA ASP A 57 19.34 5.29 9.26
C ASP A 57 19.15 6.62 10.02
N TYR A 58 18.50 7.60 9.40
CA TYR A 58 18.21 8.88 10.05
C TYR A 58 17.13 8.73 11.14
N VAL A 59 16.02 8.08 10.81
CA VAL A 59 14.91 7.80 11.73
C VAL A 59 15.38 6.92 12.89
N ARG A 60 16.18 5.87 12.64
CA ARG A 60 16.78 5.05 13.71
C ARG A 60 17.57 5.91 14.70
N ARG A 61 18.48 6.77 14.19
CA ARG A 61 19.27 7.68 15.03
C ARG A 61 18.43 8.67 15.81
N LEU A 62 17.34 9.19 15.24
CA LEU A 62 16.43 10.06 15.98
C LEU A 62 15.70 9.30 17.09
N ARG A 63 15.20 8.09 16.80
CA ARG A 63 14.55 7.24 17.81
C ARG A 63 15.51 6.91 18.96
N ASP A 64 16.75 6.55 18.67
CA ASP A 64 17.77 6.26 19.68
C ASP A 64 18.15 7.49 20.51
N LYS A 65 18.32 8.65 19.85
CA LYS A 65 18.70 9.91 20.49
C LYS A 65 17.59 10.49 21.38
N TYR A 66 16.34 10.37 20.95
CA TYR A 66 15.18 10.93 21.65
C TYR A 66 14.37 9.87 22.41
N LYS A 67 14.89 8.64 22.52
CA LYS A 67 14.30 7.50 23.25
C LYS A 67 12.84 7.22 22.86
N ILE A 68 12.55 7.26 21.55
CA ILE A 68 11.22 6.96 21.02
C ILE A 68 11.12 5.45 20.79
N VAL A 69 10.42 4.75 21.69
CA VAL A 69 10.20 3.30 21.59
C VAL A 69 9.40 2.99 20.32
N LYS A 70 9.94 2.09 19.50
CA LYS A 70 9.26 1.58 18.31
C LYS A 70 8.61 0.25 18.67
N GLU A 71 7.29 0.20 18.69
CA GLU A 71 6.56 -1.06 18.70
C GLU A 71 6.51 -1.57 17.25
N SER A 72 7.28 -2.62 16.93
CA SER A 72 7.24 -3.23 15.59
C SER A 72 7.27 -4.74 15.66
N SER A 73 6.40 -5.39 14.89
CA SER A 73 6.59 -6.80 14.51
C SER A 73 7.54 -6.89 13.32
N PRO A 74 8.55 -7.78 13.35
CA PRO A 74 9.33 -8.12 12.17
C PRO A 74 8.43 -8.80 11.12
N ARG A 75 8.76 -8.63 9.83
CA ARG A 75 8.23 -9.46 8.73
C ARG A 75 9.43 -10.05 8.00
N ASP A 76 9.46 -11.38 7.91
CA ASP A 76 10.45 -12.10 7.13
C ASP A 76 10.08 -12.06 5.64
N TYR A 77 11.10 -11.94 4.79
CA TYR A 77 10.97 -12.00 3.33
C TYR A 77 11.69 -13.26 2.85
N GLU A 78 10.98 -14.14 2.14
CA GLU A 78 11.61 -15.18 1.32
C GLU A 78 11.40 -14.84 -0.16
N ALA A 79 12.49 -14.90 -0.94
CA ALA A 79 12.45 -14.72 -2.38
C ALA A 79 12.03 -16.04 -3.04
N ILE A 80 11.01 -15.98 -3.89
CA ILE A 80 10.45 -17.15 -4.57
C ILE A 80 10.42 -16.85 -6.07
N PRO A 81 10.65 -17.84 -6.96
CA PRO A 81 10.63 -17.63 -8.40
C PRO A 81 9.29 -17.03 -8.85
N ASP A 82 9.37 -15.96 -9.63
CA ASP A 82 8.18 -15.28 -10.14
C ASP A 82 7.44 -16.15 -11.18
N SER A 83 6.10 -16.12 -11.16
CA SER A 83 5.29 -16.56 -12.29
C SER A 83 5.65 -15.76 -13.56
N PRO A 84 5.33 -16.22 -14.78
CA PRO A 84 5.58 -15.44 -15.99
C PRO A 84 4.97 -14.02 -15.89
N MET A 85 5.64 -13.05 -16.51
CA MET A 85 5.24 -11.65 -16.43
C MET A 85 3.81 -11.46 -16.94
N GLY A 86 2.97 -10.84 -16.10
CA GLY A 86 1.65 -10.33 -16.52
C GLY A 86 0.51 -11.33 -16.59
N GLU A 87 0.73 -12.60 -16.26
CA GLU A 87 -0.34 -13.61 -16.35
C GLU A 87 -1.33 -13.58 -15.19
N GLN A 88 -0.87 -13.26 -13.98
CA GLN A 88 -1.67 -13.39 -12.77
C GLN A 88 -1.70 -12.11 -11.95
N ILE A 89 -2.91 -11.79 -11.45
CA ILE A 89 -3.14 -10.72 -10.49
C ILE A 89 -3.89 -11.24 -9.28
N GLN A 90 -3.48 -10.80 -8.09
CA GLN A 90 -4.21 -11.03 -6.85
C GLN A 90 -5.08 -9.83 -6.53
N VAL A 91 -6.33 -10.11 -6.17
CA VAL A 91 -7.35 -9.14 -5.79
C VAL A 91 -7.71 -9.37 -4.32
N ASP A 92 -7.59 -8.31 -3.52
CA ASP A 92 -7.85 -8.36 -2.08
C ASP A 92 -8.69 -7.16 -1.62
N PHE A 93 -9.52 -7.37 -0.61
CA PHE A 93 -10.35 -6.30 -0.03
C PHE A 93 -9.87 -5.94 1.36
N GLY A 94 -9.95 -4.65 1.66
CA GLY A 94 -9.63 -4.14 2.97
C GLY A 94 -10.59 -3.07 3.40
N HIS A 95 -10.52 -2.74 4.68
CA HIS A 95 -11.19 -1.58 5.23
C HIS A 95 -10.31 -0.92 6.29
N THR A 96 -10.45 0.40 6.43
CA THR A 96 -9.86 1.17 7.53
C THR A 96 -10.93 2.02 8.18
N LYS A 97 -10.59 2.55 9.35
CA LYS A 97 -11.30 3.67 9.93
C LYS A 97 -10.39 4.89 9.92
N GLN A 98 -10.88 6.02 9.41
CA GLN A 98 -10.12 7.26 9.30
C GLN A 98 -10.80 8.37 10.08
N ARG A 99 -9.99 9.27 10.64
CA ARG A 99 -10.51 10.49 11.25
C ARG A 99 -10.77 11.54 10.17
N THR A 100 -11.88 12.26 10.28
CA THR A 100 -12.18 13.43 9.45
C THR A 100 -11.65 14.72 10.11
N HIS A 101 -11.70 15.84 9.39
CA HIS A 101 -11.35 17.16 9.95
C HIS A 101 -12.25 17.56 11.13
N ASP A 102 -13.50 17.10 11.13
CA ASP A 102 -14.45 17.30 12.23
C ASP A 102 -14.25 16.31 13.39
N ASN A 103 -13.12 15.59 13.39
CA ASN A 103 -12.76 14.57 14.39
C ASN A 103 -13.79 13.42 14.51
N LYS A 104 -14.55 13.16 13.44
CA LYS A 104 -15.44 11.99 13.32
C LYS A 104 -14.68 10.81 12.74
N GLU A 105 -15.16 9.59 12.99
CA GLU A 105 -14.61 8.37 12.41
C GLU A 105 -15.47 7.90 11.24
N ILE A 106 -14.85 7.66 10.08
CA ILE A 106 -15.50 7.10 8.90
C ILE A 106 -14.84 5.77 8.51
N LYS A 107 -15.65 4.78 8.15
CA LYS A 107 -15.17 3.51 7.59
C LYS A 107 -14.94 3.69 6.10
N LEU A 108 -13.73 3.40 5.64
CA LEU A 108 -13.40 3.34 4.21
C LEU A 108 -13.11 1.91 3.83
N ASN A 109 -13.74 1.43 2.76
CA ASN A 109 -13.46 0.14 2.14
C ASN A 109 -12.53 0.37 0.96
N PHE A 110 -11.71 -0.62 0.62
CA PHE A 110 -10.89 -0.56 -0.57
C PHE A 110 -10.71 -1.94 -1.20
N ILE A 111 -10.47 -1.92 -2.50
CA ILE A 111 -10.01 -3.05 -3.28
C ILE A 111 -8.56 -2.80 -3.67
N ALA A 112 -7.73 -3.83 -3.59
CA ALA A 112 -6.32 -3.80 -3.87
C ALA A 112 -5.96 -4.88 -4.89
N PHE A 113 -5.10 -4.50 -5.83
CA PHE A 113 -4.65 -5.34 -6.93
C PHE A 113 -3.13 -5.44 -6.88
N VAL A 114 -2.59 -6.65 -6.97
CA VAL A 114 -1.14 -6.90 -7.01
C VAL A 114 -0.80 -7.91 -8.08
N LEU A 115 0.08 -7.52 -8.98
CA LEU A 115 0.62 -8.41 -9.99
C LEU A 115 1.60 -9.40 -9.36
N SER A 116 1.39 -10.69 -9.57
CA SER A 116 2.13 -11.75 -8.85
C SER A 116 3.64 -11.73 -9.11
N ASN A 117 4.08 -11.37 -10.32
CA ASN A 117 5.50 -11.26 -10.68
C ASN A 117 6.09 -9.90 -10.20
N SER A 118 5.80 -8.81 -10.92
CA SER A 118 6.37 -7.46 -10.65
C SER A 118 6.06 -6.86 -9.28
N ARG A 119 5.10 -7.43 -8.54
CA ARG A 119 4.54 -6.86 -7.29
C ARG A 119 4.05 -5.42 -7.47
N TYR A 120 3.77 -5.01 -8.70
CA TYR A 120 3.23 -3.72 -9.05
C TYR A 120 1.75 -3.67 -8.62
N LYS A 121 1.36 -2.55 -8.00
CA LYS A 121 0.13 -2.47 -7.19
C LYS A 121 -0.81 -1.39 -7.71
N TYR A 122 -2.10 -1.63 -7.53
CA TYR A 122 -3.16 -0.65 -7.72
C TYR A 122 -4.20 -0.77 -6.60
N LYS A 123 -4.92 0.32 -6.31
CA LYS A 123 -5.96 0.34 -5.28
C LYS A 123 -7.00 1.42 -5.52
N GLU A 124 -8.22 1.15 -5.08
CA GLU A 124 -9.34 2.08 -5.06
C GLU A 124 -10.09 2.03 -3.73
N TRP A 125 -10.48 3.19 -3.22
CA TRP A 125 -11.28 3.32 -2.01
C TRP A 125 -12.71 3.74 -2.33
N LEU A 126 -13.64 3.27 -1.51
CA LEU A 126 -15.00 3.77 -1.37
C LEU A 126 -15.30 4.06 0.11
N ASP A 127 -16.14 5.07 0.36
CA ASP A 127 -16.69 5.39 1.69
C ASP A 127 -17.97 4.60 2.01
N ARG A 128 -18.36 3.69 1.11
CA ARG A 128 -19.45 2.72 1.23
C ARG A 128 -18.95 1.31 0.90
N PRO A 129 -19.70 0.23 1.20
CA PRO A 129 -19.36 -1.10 0.72
C PRO A 129 -19.36 -1.17 -0.81
N PHE A 130 -18.59 -2.11 -1.38
CA PHE A 130 -18.53 -2.32 -2.82
C PHE A 130 -19.79 -3.06 -3.30
N THR A 131 -20.36 -2.60 -4.42
CA THR A 131 -21.31 -3.37 -5.24
C THR A 131 -20.55 -4.17 -6.30
N THR A 132 -21.26 -5.03 -7.03
CA THR A 132 -20.64 -5.80 -8.13
C THR A 132 -20.10 -4.88 -9.20
N GLN A 133 -20.87 -3.84 -9.53
CA GLN A 133 -20.50 -2.83 -10.51
C GLN A 133 -19.25 -2.05 -10.10
N ASP A 134 -19.11 -1.70 -8.81
CA ASP A 134 -17.90 -1.04 -8.33
C ASP A 134 -16.67 -1.94 -8.49
N VAL A 135 -16.81 -3.23 -8.21
CA VAL A 135 -15.71 -4.19 -8.38
C VAL A 135 -15.33 -4.29 -9.85
N ILE A 136 -16.29 -4.41 -10.76
CA ILE A 136 -16.03 -4.45 -12.21
C ILE A 136 -15.31 -3.17 -12.65
N GLN A 137 -15.80 -2.00 -12.23
CA GLN A 137 -15.17 -0.73 -12.57
C GLN A 137 -13.74 -0.63 -12.03
N ALA A 138 -13.50 -1.10 -10.80
CA ALA A 138 -12.18 -1.11 -10.21
C ALA A 138 -11.20 -2.05 -10.96
N HIS A 139 -11.69 -3.14 -11.55
CA HIS A 139 -10.86 -3.98 -12.42
C HIS A 139 -10.45 -3.25 -13.68
N GLU A 140 -11.39 -2.57 -14.35
CA GLU A 140 -11.12 -1.81 -15.57
C GLU A 140 -10.07 -0.72 -15.33
N ASN A 141 -10.23 0.04 -14.25
CA ASN A 141 -9.28 1.06 -13.83
C ASN A 141 -7.92 0.46 -13.49
N ALA A 142 -7.89 -0.70 -12.82
CA ALA A 142 -6.65 -1.42 -12.53
C ALA A 142 -5.94 -1.87 -13.81
N PHE A 143 -6.67 -2.44 -14.76
CA PHE A 143 -6.12 -2.88 -16.04
C PHE A 143 -5.57 -1.71 -16.84
N HIS A 144 -6.28 -0.57 -16.84
CA HIS A 144 -5.79 0.67 -17.42
C HIS A 144 -4.51 1.15 -16.73
N TRP A 145 -4.47 1.13 -15.39
CA TRP A 145 -3.27 1.49 -14.61
C TRP A 145 -2.07 0.58 -14.91
N PHE A 146 -2.32 -0.70 -15.14
CA PHE A 146 -1.30 -1.68 -15.51
C PHE A 146 -0.95 -1.68 -17.00
N ASN A 147 -1.69 -0.91 -17.81
CA ASN A 147 -1.64 -0.92 -19.26
C ASN A 147 -1.75 -2.34 -19.87
N ARG A 148 -2.47 -3.24 -19.19
CA ARG A 148 -2.70 -4.63 -19.62
C ARG A 148 -3.85 -5.28 -18.89
N ILE A 149 -4.41 -6.31 -19.51
CA ILE A 149 -5.41 -7.20 -18.89
C ILE A 149 -4.70 -8.51 -18.54
N PRO A 150 -4.60 -8.90 -17.25
CA PRO A 150 -4.03 -10.18 -16.84
C PRO A 150 -4.97 -11.35 -17.23
N GLY A 151 -4.39 -12.53 -17.48
CA GLY A 151 -5.15 -13.73 -17.86
C GLY A 151 -5.88 -14.40 -16.70
N GLU A 152 -5.36 -14.29 -15.47
CA GLU A 152 -5.93 -14.91 -14.27
C GLU A 152 -6.09 -13.92 -13.11
N LEU A 153 -7.31 -13.85 -12.57
CA LEU A 153 -7.65 -13.15 -11.33
C LEU A 153 -7.66 -14.13 -10.16
N VAL A 154 -6.91 -13.83 -9.10
CA VAL A 154 -6.82 -14.63 -7.89
C VAL A 154 -7.49 -13.94 -6.73
N TYR A 155 -8.47 -14.59 -6.10
CA TYR A 155 -9.18 -14.09 -4.91
C TYR A 155 -8.95 -15.00 -3.70
N ASP A 156 -8.92 -14.42 -2.50
CA ASP A 156 -9.11 -15.18 -1.26
C ASP A 156 -10.59 -15.57 -1.11
N GLN A 157 -10.86 -16.75 -0.56
CA GLN A 157 -12.21 -17.25 -0.34
C GLN A 157 -13.05 -16.31 0.53
N ASP A 158 -12.42 -15.65 1.51
CA ASP A 158 -13.10 -14.69 2.40
C ASP A 158 -13.53 -13.40 1.66
N ASN A 159 -12.87 -13.08 0.54
CA ASN A 159 -13.15 -11.86 -0.24
C ASN A 159 -14.39 -11.98 -1.13
N LEU A 160 -14.89 -13.20 -1.36
CA LEU A 160 -16.03 -13.43 -2.23
C LEU A 160 -17.32 -12.87 -1.63
N ILE A 161 -17.38 -12.74 -0.31
CA ILE A 161 -18.58 -12.33 0.45
C ILE A 161 -18.66 -10.79 0.60
N VAL A 162 -17.68 -10.03 0.05
CA VAL A 162 -17.50 -8.60 0.38
C VAL A 162 -18.48 -7.66 -0.35
N VAL A 163 -19.27 -8.15 -1.31
CA VAL A 163 -20.11 -7.31 -2.17
C VAL A 163 -21.56 -7.21 -1.69
N SER A 164 -22.03 -5.97 -1.47
CA SER A 164 -23.35 -5.69 -0.92
C SER A 164 -24.36 -5.31 -2.01
N GLU A 165 -24.97 -6.32 -2.62
CA GLU A 165 -26.31 -6.16 -3.17
C GLU A 165 -27.29 -7.24 -2.70
N ASN A 166 -26.82 -8.43 -2.27
CA ASN A 166 -27.71 -9.50 -1.78
C ASN A 166 -27.12 -10.37 -0.64
N GLY A 167 -25.97 -10.02 -0.06
CA GLY A 167 -25.27 -10.92 0.88
C GLY A 167 -24.79 -12.23 0.23
N GLY A 168 -24.73 -12.26 -1.11
CA GLY A 168 -24.27 -13.39 -1.91
C GLY A 168 -22.84 -13.20 -2.40
N ASP A 169 -22.19 -14.30 -2.77
CA ASP A 169 -20.82 -14.31 -3.27
C ASP A 169 -20.71 -13.49 -4.58
N LEU A 170 -19.83 -12.48 -4.60
CA LEU A 170 -19.48 -11.64 -5.76
C LEU A 170 -19.32 -12.46 -7.04
N ILE A 171 -18.60 -13.58 -6.97
CA ILE A 171 -18.31 -14.46 -8.11
C ILE A 171 -19.57 -15.13 -8.67
N LEU A 172 -20.60 -15.30 -7.84
CA LEU A 172 -21.86 -15.92 -8.23
C LEU A 172 -22.87 -14.92 -8.81
N THR A 173 -22.55 -13.63 -8.79
CA THR A 173 -23.40 -12.62 -9.42
C THR A 173 -23.36 -12.76 -10.94
N LYS A 174 -24.54 -12.65 -11.57
CA LYS A 174 -24.67 -12.75 -13.03
C LYS A 174 -23.81 -11.72 -13.76
N GLU A 175 -23.74 -10.50 -13.21
CA GLU A 175 -22.96 -9.41 -13.80
C GLU A 175 -21.46 -9.72 -13.81
N PHE A 176 -20.90 -10.25 -12.70
CA PHE A 176 -19.48 -10.59 -12.65
C PHE A 176 -19.13 -11.79 -13.54
N GLN A 177 -20.04 -12.76 -13.67
CA GLN A 177 -19.87 -13.88 -14.61
C GLN A 177 -19.84 -13.40 -16.07
N GLN A 178 -20.78 -12.55 -16.46
CA GLN A 178 -20.79 -11.95 -17.80
C GLN A 178 -19.53 -11.11 -18.07
N TYR A 179 -19.08 -10.37 -17.06
CA TYR A 179 -17.84 -9.60 -17.15
C TYR A 179 -16.63 -10.49 -17.41
N LYS A 180 -16.50 -11.58 -16.65
CA LYS A 180 -15.43 -12.57 -16.80
C LYS A 180 -15.40 -13.15 -18.21
N GLU A 181 -16.55 -13.55 -18.75
CA GLU A 181 -16.68 -14.09 -20.11
C GLU A 181 -16.30 -13.05 -21.16
N THR A 182 -16.82 -11.83 -21.04
CA THR A 182 -16.58 -10.73 -21.99
C THR A 182 -15.10 -10.36 -22.07
N ARG A 183 -14.41 -10.39 -20.93
CA ARG A 183 -12.97 -10.07 -20.84
C ARG A 183 -12.05 -11.29 -20.99
N ASN A 184 -12.61 -12.48 -21.21
CA ASN A 184 -11.87 -13.75 -21.27
C ASN A 184 -10.94 -13.96 -20.06
N LEU A 185 -11.44 -13.65 -18.86
CA LEU A 185 -10.67 -13.72 -17.61
C LEU A 185 -10.80 -15.10 -17.00
N THR A 186 -9.69 -15.66 -16.51
CA THR A 186 -9.72 -16.85 -15.66
C THR A 186 -9.81 -16.44 -14.19
N LEU A 187 -10.56 -17.18 -13.39
CA LEU A 187 -10.78 -16.86 -11.99
C LEU A 187 -10.34 -18.03 -11.12
N ARG A 188 -9.42 -17.76 -10.20
CA ARG A 188 -8.88 -18.73 -9.26
C ARG A 188 -9.18 -18.28 -7.84
N VAL A 189 -9.86 -19.13 -7.08
CA VAL A 189 -10.12 -18.89 -5.65
C VAL A 189 -9.13 -19.70 -4.84
N CYS A 190 -8.28 -19.02 -4.06
CA CYS A 190 -7.35 -19.64 -3.13
C CYS A 190 -8.11 -20.16 -1.90
N ARG A 191 -7.84 -21.41 -1.51
CA ARG A 191 -8.41 -22.00 -0.29
C ARG A 191 -7.58 -21.59 0.93
N LYS A 192 -8.23 -21.46 2.08
CA LYS A 192 -7.63 -21.07 3.37
C LYS A 192 -6.42 -21.91 3.80
N ALA A 193 -6.29 -23.14 3.29
CA ALA A 193 -5.24 -24.10 3.62
C ALA A 193 -4.04 -24.12 2.63
N ASP A 194 -3.88 -23.09 1.80
CA ASP A 194 -2.69 -22.89 0.95
C ASP A 194 -1.76 -21.81 1.55
N PRO A 195 -1.01 -22.12 2.62
CA PRO A 195 -0.10 -21.18 3.28
C PRO A 195 1.07 -20.77 2.39
N GLU A 196 1.43 -21.58 1.39
CA GLU A 196 2.55 -21.31 0.49
C GLU A 196 2.25 -20.11 -0.43
N SER A 197 0.99 -19.98 -0.88
CA SER A 197 0.50 -18.79 -1.60
C SER A 197 0.33 -17.57 -0.67
N LYS A 198 -0.01 -17.80 0.60
CA LYS A 198 -0.43 -16.76 1.57
C LYS A 198 0.74 -16.11 2.34
N GLY A 199 1.84 -16.84 2.58
CA GLY A 199 3.06 -16.33 3.22
C GLY A 199 4.08 -15.71 2.24
N ARG A 200 3.96 -16.04 0.95
CA ARG A 200 4.84 -15.66 -0.17
C ARG A 200 4.61 -14.24 -0.71
N ILE A 201 3.49 -13.62 -0.34
CA ILE A 201 3.02 -12.37 -0.96
C ILE A 201 2.75 -11.36 0.16
N GLU A 202 3.36 -10.19 0.05
CA GLU A 202 3.07 -9.04 0.92
C GLU A 202 1.56 -8.91 1.08
N ASN A 203 1.07 -8.93 2.32
CA ASN A 203 -0.31 -8.54 2.62
C ASN A 203 -0.50 -7.10 2.15
N VAL A 204 -0.97 -6.91 0.91
CA VAL A 204 -1.11 -5.63 0.23
C VAL A 204 -2.09 -4.74 0.97
N VAL A 205 -3.13 -5.35 1.52
CA VAL A 205 -4.10 -4.70 2.40
C VAL A 205 -3.35 -4.11 3.59
N GLY A 206 -2.52 -4.89 4.26
CA GLY A 206 -1.65 -4.43 5.34
C GLY A 206 -0.70 -3.33 4.89
N PHE A 207 -0.05 -3.47 3.74
CA PHE A 207 0.86 -2.46 3.18
C PHE A 207 0.14 -1.11 2.96
N ILE A 208 -1.03 -1.13 2.32
CA ILE A 208 -1.86 0.06 2.06
C ILE A 208 -2.36 0.67 3.38
N LYS A 209 -2.85 -0.17 4.31
CA LYS A 209 -3.32 0.29 5.62
C LYS A 209 -2.23 1.00 6.41
N HIS A 210 -1.05 0.39 6.50
CA HIS A 210 0.01 0.89 7.36
C HIS A 210 0.80 2.02 6.73
N ASN A 211 1.10 1.96 5.43
CA ASN A 211 1.98 2.95 4.80
C ASN A 211 1.22 4.14 4.22
N PHE A 212 0.03 3.92 3.66
CA PHE A 212 -0.79 5.02 3.14
C PHE A 212 -1.78 5.54 4.19
N ALA A 213 -2.72 4.70 4.63
CA ALA A 213 -3.91 5.17 5.32
C ALA A 213 -3.64 5.61 6.77
N LYS A 214 -2.74 4.92 7.47
CA LYS A 214 -2.42 5.19 8.86
C LYS A 214 -1.92 6.63 9.04
N HIS A 215 -2.45 7.32 10.05
CA HIS A 215 -2.10 8.69 10.43
C HIS A 215 -2.50 9.79 9.44
N ARG A 216 -3.31 9.47 8.42
CA ARG A 216 -3.90 10.48 7.53
C ARG A 216 -5.28 10.92 8.00
N VAL A 217 -5.66 12.14 7.63
CA VAL A 217 -7.00 12.69 7.91
C VAL A 217 -7.81 12.67 6.61
N PHE A 218 -8.97 12.02 6.67
CA PHE A 218 -9.89 11.92 5.56
C PHE A 218 -10.61 13.26 5.30
N ARG A 219 -10.74 13.62 4.02
CA ARG A 219 -11.46 14.82 3.55
C ARG A 219 -12.69 14.44 2.73
N ASN A 220 -12.45 13.79 1.60
CA ASN A 220 -13.46 13.26 0.70
C ASN A 220 -12.82 12.09 -0.07
N ILE A 221 -13.66 11.30 -0.74
CA ILE A 221 -13.24 10.05 -1.38
C ILE A 221 -12.33 10.29 -2.61
N ASP A 222 -12.60 11.34 -3.38
CA ASP A 222 -11.84 11.66 -4.59
C ASP A 222 -10.40 12.03 -4.25
N SER A 223 -10.23 13.01 -3.36
CA SER A 223 -8.92 13.45 -2.89
C SER A 223 -8.15 12.33 -2.16
N TRP A 224 -8.85 11.43 -1.48
CA TRP A 224 -8.23 10.27 -0.85
C TRP A 224 -7.71 9.26 -1.88
N ASN A 225 -8.45 9.06 -2.98
CA ASN A 225 -8.02 8.21 -4.07
C ASN A 225 -6.82 8.81 -4.81
N GLU A 226 -6.89 10.10 -5.17
CA GLU A 226 -5.80 10.85 -5.82
C GLU A 226 -4.50 10.78 -5.03
N GLN A 227 -4.53 11.14 -3.74
CA GLN A 227 -3.36 11.05 -2.85
C GLN A 227 -2.80 9.63 -2.80
N GLY A 228 -3.69 8.63 -2.78
CA GLY A 228 -3.26 7.24 -2.76
C GLY A 228 -2.64 6.75 -4.07
N TRP A 229 -3.05 7.28 -5.22
CA TRP A 229 -2.41 6.98 -6.50
C TRP A 229 -1.08 7.70 -6.65
N GLU A 230 -0.97 8.95 -6.21
CA GLU A 230 0.32 9.67 -6.14
C GLU A 230 1.32 8.94 -5.24
N TRP A 231 0.88 8.51 -4.06
CA TRP A 231 1.68 7.71 -3.14
C TRP A 231 2.13 6.39 -3.78
N LEU A 232 1.23 5.66 -4.44
CA LEU A 232 1.59 4.43 -5.16
C LEU A 232 2.65 4.68 -6.23
N LYS A 233 2.54 5.74 -7.04
CA LYS A 233 3.57 6.11 -8.04
C LYS A 233 4.94 6.35 -7.38
N GLY A 234 4.95 7.01 -6.23
CA GLY A 234 6.18 7.23 -5.44
C GLY A 234 6.83 5.93 -4.97
N VAL A 235 6.05 5.04 -4.38
CA VAL A 235 6.52 3.70 -3.91
C VAL A 235 7.01 2.84 -5.08
N LEU A 236 6.36 2.94 -6.23
CA LEU A 236 6.65 2.11 -7.40
C LEU A 236 7.79 2.65 -8.28
N SER A 237 8.32 3.85 -7.99
CA SER A 237 9.34 4.55 -8.78
C SER A 237 10.70 3.83 -8.97
N GLY A 238 10.89 2.65 -8.38
CA GLY A 238 12.04 1.76 -8.58
C GLY A 238 11.69 0.33 -8.96
N ARG A 239 10.41 0.03 -9.25
CA ARG A 239 9.97 -1.29 -9.72
C ARG A 239 9.84 -1.28 -11.23
N LEU A 240 10.24 -2.37 -11.88
CA LEU A 240 10.05 -2.52 -13.32
C LEU A 240 8.55 -2.39 -13.61
N PHE A 241 8.23 -1.44 -14.50
CA PHE A 241 6.93 -1.42 -15.12
C PHE A 241 6.78 -2.73 -15.92
N PRO A 242 5.59 -3.31 -15.89
CA PRO A 242 5.29 -4.53 -16.62
C PRO A 242 5.52 -4.41 -18.13
#